data_AF-A0AAP0EML3-F1
#
_entry.id   AF-A0AAP0EML3-F1
#
_cell.length_a   1.000
_cell.length_b   1.000
_cell.length_c   1.000
_cell.angle_alpha   90.00
_cell.angle_beta   90.00
_cell.angle_gamma   90.00
#
_symmetry.space_group_name_H-M   'P 1'
#
loop_
_entity.id
_entity.type
_entity.pdbx_description
1 polymer ?
#
loop_
_entity_poly.entity_id
_entity_poly.type
_entity_poly.pdbx_seq_one_letter_code
_entity_poly.pdbx_strand_id
1 'polypeptide(L)'
;MLACWVEDPNGDAFKKHLPRIQDYLWMAEDGMRMQSFGSQSWDTSLGLQALLASGLHEEIWRLSRKGTFLLKNHRFIFVKLN
;
A
#
# COMPACT_ATOMS: atom_id res chain seq x y z
N MET A 1 -4.15 -15.16 11.16
CA MET A 1 -3.30 -15.06 12.37
C MET A 1 -3.89 -15.85 13.55
N LEU A 2 -4.94 -15.36 14.24
CA LEU A 2 -5.48 -16.06 15.43
C LEU A 2 -6.04 -17.45 15.09
N ALA A 3 -6.87 -17.58 14.06
CA ALA A 3 -7.39 -18.88 13.62
C ALA A 3 -6.26 -19.86 13.26
N CYS A 4 -5.28 -19.42 12.46
CA CYS A 4 -4.11 -20.22 12.09
C CYS A 4 -3.27 -20.66 13.31
N TRP A 5 -3.25 -19.85 14.37
CA TRP A 5 -2.57 -20.20 15.62
C TRP A 5 -3.35 -21.23 16.44
N VAL A 6 -4.68 -21.10 16.51
CA VAL A 6 -5.56 -22.07 17.18
C VAL A 6 -5.48 -23.44 16.51
N GLU A 7 -5.37 -23.48 15.18
CA GLU A 7 -5.24 -24.71 14.40
C GLU A 7 -3.87 -25.40 14.61
N ASP A 8 -2.76 -24.68 14.42
CA ASP A 8 -1.41 -25.19 14.67
C ASP A 8 -0.47 -24.03 15.05
N PRO A 9 -0.13 -23.88 16.35
CA PRO A 9 0.78 -22.85 16.83
C PRO A 9 2.18 -22.89 16.21
N ASN A 10 2.64 -24.07 15.76
CA ASN A 10 3.95 -24.26 15.14
C ASN A 10 3.90 -24.33 13.62
N GLY A 11 2.71 -24.19 13.04
CA GLY A 11 2.46 -24.31 11.61
C GLY A 11 3.05 -23.17 10.81
N ASP A 12 3.40 -23.46 9.56
CA ASP A 12 4.01 -22.48 8.64
C ASP A 12 3.07 -21.29 8.37
N ALA A 13 1.75 -21.50 8.38
CA ALA A 13 0.77 -20.45 8.17
C ALA A 13 0.82 -19.39 9.28
N PHE A 14 0.90 -19.80 10.55
CA PHE A 14 1.04 -18.85 11.67
C PHE A 14 2.40 -18.13 11.61
N LYS A 15 3.50 -18.88 11.36
CA LYS A 15 4.84 -18.30 11.23
C LYS A 15 4.91 -17.23 10.13
N LYS A 16 4.20 -17.41 9.02
CA LYS A 16 4.11 -16.41 7.93
C LYS A 16 3.33 -15.15 8.32
N HIS A 17 2.41 -15.22 9.29
CA HIS A 17 1.69 -14.05 9.77
C HIS A 17 2.50 -13.15 10.70
N LEU A 18 3.40 -13.73 11.51
CA LEU A 18 4.23 -12.98 12.47
C LEU A 18 5.00 -11.80 11.84
N PRO A 19 5.77 -11.98 10.75
CA PRO A 19 6.48 -10.85 10.14
C PRO A 19 5.54 -9.82 9.50
N ARG A 20 4.28 -10.19 9.21
CA ARG A 20 3.29 -9.28 8.58
C ARG A 20 2.64 -8.33 9.57
N ILE A 21 2.77 -8.55 10.89
CA ILE A 21 2.22 -7.64 11.91
C ILE A 21 2.80 -6.23 11.75
N GLN A 22 4.11 -6.15 11.45
CA GLN A 22 4.81 -4.88 11.27
C GLN A 22 4.26 -4.06 10.10
N ASP A 23 3.72 -4.70 9.07
CA ASP A 23 3.13 -4.00 7.92
C ASP A 23 1.87 -3.19 8.28
N TYR A 24 1.24 -3.50 9.42
CA TYR A 24 0.07 -2.78 9.94
C TYR A 24 0.43 -1.76 11.02
N LEU A 25 1.70 -1.64 11.41
CA LEU A 25 2.13 -0.69 12.43
C LEU A 25 2.73 0.56 11.79
N TRP A 26 2.35 1.73 12.29
CA TRP A 26 2.82 3.03 11.83
C TRP A 26 3.16 3.93 13.02
N MET A 27 4.27 4.67 12.94
CA MET A 27 4.62 5.68 13.94
C MET A 27 3.98 7.01 13.55
N ALA A 28 2.92 7.40 14.26
CA ALA A 28 2.30 8.71 14.17
C ALA A 28 2.97 9.72 15.10
N GLU A 29 2.59 10.99 14.98
CA GLU A 29 3.10 12.09 15.82
C GLU A 29 2.88 11.85 17.32
N ASP A 30 1.83 11.10 17.67
CA ASP A 30 1.45 10.77 19.05
C ASP A 30 1.84 9.35 19.48
N GLY A 31 2.62 8.64 18.66
CA GLY A 31 3.15 7.32 18.97
C GLY A 31 2.73 6.23 17.97
N MET A 32 2.88 4.97 18.38
CA MET A 32 2.63 3.82 17.50
C MET A 32 1.13 3.56 17.34
N ARG A 33 0.67 3.48 16.10
CA ARG A 33 -0.71 3.24 15.68
C ARG A 33 -0.81 1.98 14.82
N MET A 34 -1.98 1.36 14.82
CA MET A 34 -2.29 0.26 13.91
C MET A 34 -3.12 0.80 12.75
N GLN A 35 -2.63 0.61 11.53
CA GLN A 35 -3.32 0.93 10.28
C GLN A 35 -4.11 -0.29 9.81
N SER A 36 -5.27 -0.08 9.19
CA SER A 36 -6.11 -1.18 8.67
C SER A 36 -5.56 -1.76 7.36
N PHE A 37 -5.37 -0.92 6.35
CA PHE A 37 -4.73 -1.28 5.09
C PHE A 37 -3.94 -0.07 4.59
N GLY A 38 -2.87 -0.33 3.84
CA GLY A 38 -2.09 0.74 3.22
C GLY A 38 -2.89 1.46 2.13
N SER A 39 -2.86 2.79 2.13
CA SER A 39 -3.49 3.65 1.12
C SER A 39 -2.57 3.99 -0.05
N GLN A 40 -1.37 3.40 -0.11
CA GLN A 40 -0.28 3.77 -1.03
C GLN A 40 -0.72 3.88 -2.49
N SER A 41 -1.46 2.89 -3.01
CA SER A 41 -1.96 2.91 -4.40
C SER A 41 -3.05 3.96 -4.60
N TRP A 42 -3.96 4.11 -3.64
CA TRP A 42 -5.03 5.10 -3.66
C TRP A 42 -4.46 6.52 -3.69
N ASP A 43 -3.61 6.85 -2.72
CA ASP A 43 -2.99 8.17 -2.59
C ASP A 43 -2.11 8.50 -3.79
N THR A 44 -1.35 7.53 -4.31
CA THR A 44 -0.51 7.72 -5.51
C THR A 44 -1.37 8.00 -6.74
N SER A 45 -2.49 7.27 -6.92
CA SER A 45 -3.36 7.44 -8.08
C SER A 45 -4.09 8.78 -8.08
N LEU A 46 -4.58 9.23 -6.92
CA LEU A 46 -5.25 10.53 -6.78
C LEU A 46 -4.25 11.68 -6.85
N GLY A 47 -3.10 11.54 -6.20
CA GLY A 47 -2.02 12.51 -6.28
C GLY A 47 -1.55 12.72 -7.74
N LEU A 48 -1.37 11.64 -8.50
CA LEU A 48 -1.01 11.74 -9.91
C LEU A 48 -2.09 12.45 -10.74
N GLN A 49 -3.37 12.18 -10.49
CA GLN A 49 -4.48 12.89 -11.16
C GLN A 49 -4.49 14.38 -10.82
N ALA A 50 -4.29 14.75 -9.55
CA ALA A 50 -4.21 16.14 -9.12
C ALA A 50 -3.03 16.87 -9.78
N LEU A 51 -1.87 16.22 -9.87
CA LEU A 51 -0.67 16.78 -10.52
C LEU A 51 -0.85 16.98 -12.03
N LEU A 52 -1.57 16.08 -12.70
CA LEU A 52 -1.93 16.24 -14.10
C LEU A 52 -2.92 17.39 -14.30
N ALA A 53 -3.91 17.52 -13.41
CA ALA A 53 -4.91 18.58 -13.45
C ALA A 53 -4.33 19.97 -13.15
N SER A 54 -3.26 20.05 -12.34
CA SER A 54 -2.63 21.32 -11.97
C SER A 54 -1.71 21.91 -13.04
N GLY A 55 -1.50 21.22 -14.17
CA GLY A 55 -0.65 21.71 -15.27
C GLY A 55 0.86 21.69 -14.99
N LEU A 56 1.30 21.12 -13.86
CA LEU A 56 2.71 21.06 -13.45
C LEU A 56 3.48 19.87 -14.06
N HIS A 57 2.99 19.34 -15.18
CA HIS A 57 3.45 18.06 -15.74
C HIS A 57 4.95 18.05 -16.07
N GLU A 58 5.46 19.12 -16.66
CA GLU A 58 6.86 19.25 -17.09
C GLU A 58 7.83 19.31 -15.91
N GLU A 59 7.44 19.97 -14.82
CA GLU A 59 8.27 20.09 -13.62
C GLU A 59 8.31 18.79 -12.81
N ILE A 60 7.22 18.02 -12.86
CA ILE A 60 6.97 16.86 -11.99
C ILE A 60 7.10 15.54 -12.75
N TRP A 61 7.55 15.58 -14.01
CA TRP A 61 7.63 14.44 -14.93
C TRP A 61 8.30 13.19 -14.31
N ARG A 62 9.35 13.38 -13.48
CA ARG A 62 10.10 12.31 -12.83
C ARG A 62 9.29 11.64 -11.72
N LEU A 63 8.47 12.39 -10.99
CA LEU A 63 7.53 11.87 -9.99
C LEU A 63 6.38 11.12 -10.67
N SER A 64 5.87 11.64 -11.79
CA SER A 64 4.85 10.96 -12.60
C SER A 64 5.31 9.60 -13.11
N ARG A 65 6.58 9.46 -13.55
CA ARG A 65 7.16 8.15 -13.92
C ARG A 65 7.22 7.17 -12.76
N LYS A 66 7.65 7.62 -11.57
CA LYS A 66 7.76 6.76 -10.38
C LYS A 66 6.38 6.32 -9.87
N GLY A 67 5.41 7.24 -9.83
CA GLY A 67 4.02 6.92 -9.48
C GLY A 67 3.42 5.91 -10.47
N THR A 68 3.62 6.12 -11.77
CA THR A 68 3.19 5.16 -12.80
C THR A 68 3.86 3.79 -12.61
N PHE A 69 5.16 3.74 -12.33
CA PHE A 69 5.87 2.47 -12.08
C PHE A 69 5.30 1.71 -10.88
N LEU A 70 5.06 2.39 -9.75
CA LEU A 70 4.41 1.81 -8.58
C LEU A 70 3.03 1.23 -8.95
N LEU A 71 2.18 2.03 -9.60
CA LEU A 71 0.85 1.56 -10.03
C LEU A 71 0.96 0.35 -10.96
N LYS A 72 1.93 0.32 -11.89
CA LYS A 72 2.12 -0.82 -12.80
C LYS A 72 2.54 -2.10 -12.08
N ASN A 73 3.37 -2.02 -11.05
CA ASN A 73 3.83 -3.18 -10.28
C ASN A 73 2.79 -3.69 -9.28
N HIS A 74 1.88 -2.82 -8.84
CA HIS A 74 0.77 -3.17 -7.96
C HIS A 74 -0.51 -3.55 -8.73
N ARG A 75 -0.45 -3.74 -10.05
CA ARG A 75 -1.59 -4.21 -10.87
C ARG A 75 -1.91 -5.68 -10.61
N PHE A 76 -2.71 -5.93 -9.59
CA PHE A 76 -3.50 -7.17 -9.47
C PHE A 76 -5.03 -6.91 -9.39
N ILE A 77 -5.52 -5.67 -9.23
CA ILE A 77 -6.96 -5.35 -9.15
C ILE A 77 -7.30 -3.99 -9.80
N PHE A 78 -6.94 -3.78 -11.07
CA PHE A 78 -7.51 -2.68 -11.86
C PHE A 78 -7.67 -3.13 -13.32
N VAL A 79 -8.44 -4.21 -13.51
CA VAL A 79 -9.04 -4.51 -14.82
C VAL A 79 -10.48 -3.99 -14.78
N LYS A 80 -10.76 -3.05 -15.70
CA LYS A 80 -12.07 -2.51 -16.09
C LYS A 80 -12.81 -1.65 -15.05
N LEU A 81 -12.44 -0.38 -15.01
CA LEU A 81 -13.45 0.68 -15.02
C LEU A 81 -13.38 1.35 -16.40
N ASN A 82 -14.09 0.75 -17.34
CA ASN A 82 -14.59 1.31 -18.60
C ASN A 82 -15.75 0.41 -19.03
#